data_AF-X1PQY7-F1
#
_entry.id   AF-X1PQY7-F1
#
_cell.length_a   1.000
_cell.length_b   1.000
_cell.length_c   1.000
_cell.angle_alpha   90.00
_cell.angle_beta   90.00
_cell.angle_gamma   90.00
#
_symmetry.space_group_name_H-M   'P 1'
#
loop_
_entity.id
_entity.type
_entity.pdbx_description
1 polymer ?
#
loop_
_entity_poly.entity_id
_entity_poly.type
_entity_poly.pdbx_seq_one_letter_code
_entity_poly.pdbx_strand_id
1 'polypeptide(L)'
;MKAILCRPRFDEPTEHCFAFAGEILQWCRQAGINVVELAEAEAVRARVEQELTPDIDLFIFYDHGDVGALIGQDEKAVIDLKNASLLARSAIKRLSSARTMGSHALMGV
;
A
#
# COMPACT_ATOMS: atom_id res chain seq x y z
N MET A 1 9.03 -11.73 -8.52
CA MET A 1 8.00 -11.14 -7.64
C MET A 1 7.87 -9.67 -7.97
N LYS A 2 6.66 -9.20 -8.25
CA LYS A 2 6.36 -7.80 -8.52
C LYS A 2 5.47 -7.23 -7.42
N ALA A 3 5.81 -6.05 -6.93
CA ALA A 3 5.11 -5.41 -5.84
C ALA A 3 4.73 -3.97 -6.21
N ILE A 4 3.66 -3.47 -5.60
CA ILE A 4 3.35 -2.04 -5.58
C ILE A 4 3.62 -1.53 -4.17
N LEU A 5 4.30 -0.38 -4.07
CA LEU A 5 4.39 0.39 -2.85
C LEU A 5 3.66 1.72 -3.06
N CYS A 6 2.51 1.87 -2.40
CA CYS A 6 1.75 3.11 -2.38
C CYS A 6 2.05 3.86 -1.07
N ARG A 7 2.63 5.06 -1.18
CA ARG A 7 3.14 5.86 -0.05
C ARG A 7 2.70 7.33 -0.15
N PRO A 8 1.49 7.65 0.33
CA PRO A 8 1.01 9.03 0.37
C PRO A 8 1.76 9.86 1.43
N ARG A 9 1.72 11.19 1.28
CA ARG A 9 2.28 12.18 2.22
C ARG A 9 1.48 13.48 2.15
N PHE A 10 0.45 13.61 2.99
CA PHE A 10 -0.47 14.75 2.98
C PHE A 10 -0.74 15.36 4.36
N ASP A 11 -0.29 14.71 5.44
CA ASP A 11 -0.39 15.16 6.83
C ASP A 11 0.85 14.72 7.64
N GLU A 12 0.99 15.22 8.87
CA GLU A 12 2.13 14.89 9.75
C GLU A 12 2.29 13.37 10.01
N PRO A 13 1.21 12.61 10.30
CA PRO A 13 1.28 11.15 10.41
C PRO A 13 1.80 10.44 9.14
N THR A 14 1.33 10.83 7.96
CA THR A 14 1.77 10.25 6.69
C THR A 14 3.24 10.60 6.38
N GLU A 15 3.80 11.72 6.89
CA GLU A 15 5.23 12.03 6.71
C GLU A 15 6.15 11.00 7.37
N HIS A 16 5.84 10.62 8.62
CA HIS A 16 6.59 9.57 9.31
C HIS A 16 6.46 8.23 8.59
N CYS A 17 5.25 7.94 8.10
CA CYS A 17 4.95 6.76 7.32
C CYS A 17 5.71 6.71 5.99
N PHE A 18 5.84 7.86 5.32
CA PHE A 18 6.54 8.00 4.05
C PHE A 18 8.03 7.69 4.16
N ALA A 19 8.69 8.15 5.23
CA ALA A 19 10.10 7.87 5.49
C ALA A 19 10.34 6.36 5.67
N PHE A 20 9.52 5.71 6.52
CA PHE A 20 9.63 4.27 6.76
C PHE A 20 9.28 3.44 5.51
N ALA A 21 8.30 3.86 4.72
CA ALA A 21 8.01 3.24 3.42
C ALA A 21 9.23 3.29 2.48
N GLY A 22 10.07 4.32 2.57
CA GLY A 22 11.34 4.41 1.86
C GLY A 22 12.34 3.31 2.27
N GLU A 23 12.39 2.93 3.55
CA GLU A 23 13.22 1.81 4.02
C GLU A 23 12.70 0.48 3.47
N ILE A 24 11.38 0.27 3.47
CA ILE A 24 10.74 -0.91 2.87
C ILE A 24 11.08 -1.03 1.39
N LEU A 25 11.01 0.08 0.64
CA LEU A 25 11.39 0.13 -0.77
C LEU A 25 12.83 -0.33 -0.98
N GLN A 26 13.75 0.15 -0.14
CA GLN A 26 15.16 -0.23 -0.21
C GLN A 26 15.34 -1.72 0.06
N TRP A 27 14.71 -2.26 1.10
CA TRP A 27 14.77 -3.70 1.41
C TRP A 27 14.20 -4.56 0.29
N CYS A 28 13.07 -4.17 -0.30
CA CYS A 28 12.47 -4.89 -1.42
C CYS A 28 13.40 -4.91 -2.63
N ARG A 29 14.00 -3.76 -2.99
CA ARG A 29 14.96 -3.66 -4.09
C ARG A 29 16.22 -4.52 -3.82
N GLN A 30 16.74 -4.50 -2.59
CA GLN A 30 17.88 -5.33 -2.18
C GLN A 30 17.56 -6.83 -2.24
N ALA A 31 16.32 -7.22 -1.95
CA ALA A 31 15.84 -8.59 -2.07
C ALA A 31 15.53 -9.01 -3.53
N GLY A 32 15.76 -8.15 -4.52
CA GLY A 32 15.48 -8.44 -5.93
C GLY A 32 13.99 -8.39 -6.31
N ILE A 33 13.16 -7.74 -5.49
CA ILE A 33 11.73 -7.54 -5.80
C ILE A 33 11.59 -6.36 -6.75
N ASN A 34 10.83 -6.54 -7.83
CA ASN A 34 10.50 -5.46 -8.75
C ASN A 34 9.36 -4.61 -8.15
N VAL A 35 9.68 -3.44 -7.61
CA VAL A 35 8.70 -2.56 -6.95
C VAL A 35 8.31 -1.41 -7.87
N VAL A 36 7.01 -1.34 -8.18
CA VAL A 36 6.38 -0.13 -8.73
C VAL A 36 6.06 0.79 -7.56
N GLU A 37 6.75 1.92 -7.51
CA GLU A 37 6.60 2.92 -6.46
C GLU A 37 5.57 3.97 -6.89
N LEU A 38 4.51 4.12 -6.10
CA LEU A 38 3.48 5.15 -6.25
C LEU A 38 3.60 6.10 -5.05
N ALA A 39 4.40 7.15 -5.21
CA ALA A 39 4.69 8.13 -4.16
C ALA A 39 3.96 9.45 -4.41
N GLU A 40 3.53 10.11 -3.34
CA GLU A 40 2.97 11.47 -3.38
C GLU A 40 1.88 11.60 -4.46
N ALA A 41 2.06 12.45 -5.47
CA ALA A 41 1.09 12.68 -6.54
C ALA A 41 0.66 11.41 -7.30
N GLU A 42 1.46 10.34 -7.27
CA GLU A 42 1.11 9.05 -7.87
C GLU A 42 0.36 8.11 -6.92
N ALA A 43 0.34 8.38 -5.61
CA ALA A 43 -0.37 7.60 -4.60
C ALA A 43 -1.89 7.89 -4.64
N VAL A 44 -2.51 7.78 -5.82
CA VAL A 44 -3.92 8.07 -6.10
C VAL A 44 -4.61 6.88 -6.75
N ARG A 45 -5.94 6.81 -6.61
CA ARG A 45 -6.74 5.65 -7.03
C ARG A 45 -6.50 5.26 -8.49
N ALA A 46 -6.52 6.22 -9.39
CA ALA A 46 -6.37 5.96 -10.83
C ALA A 46 -5.04 5.27 -11.15
N ARG A 47 -3.94 5.68 -10.50
CA ARG A 47 -2.63 5.06 -10.68
C ARG A 47 -2.56 3.70 -10.01
N VAL A 48 -3.11 3.55 -8.81
CA VAL A 48 -3.18 2.25 -8.12
C VAL A 48 -3.97 1.24 -8.96
N GLU A 49 -5.16 1.58 -9.45
CA GLU A 49 -5.97 0.69 -10.29
C GLU A 49 -5.30 0.37 -11.63
N GLN A 50 -4.54 1.32 -12.19
CA GLN A 50 -3.78 1.09 -13.43
C GLN A 50 -2.63 0.10 -13.23
N GLU A 51 -1.87 0.22 -12.13
CA GLU A 51 -0.69 -0.61 -11.88
C GLU A 51 -1.04 -1.95 -11.21
N LEU A 52 -2.19 -2.03 -10.52
CA LEU A 52 -2.65 -3.24 -9.82
C LEU A 52 -3.20 -4.27 -10.81
N THR A 53 -2.26 -4.90 -11.51
CA THR A 53 -2.49 -5.92 -12.52
C THR A 53 -2.37 -7.34 -11.93
N PRO A 54 -2.85 -8.39 -12.62
CA PRO A 54 -2.80 -9.77 -12.10
C PRO A 54 -1.40 -10.34 -11.84
N ASP A 55 -0.33 -9.73 -12.38
CA ASP A 55 1.07 -10.07 -12.13
C ASP A 55 1.66 -9.40 -10.86
N ILE A 56 0.87 -8.60 -10.13
CA ILE A 56 1.25 -8.04 -8.84
C ILE A 56 1.05 -9.09 -7.74
N ASP A 57 2.16 -9.53 -7.16
CA ASP A 57 2.17 -10.50 -6.06
C ASP A 57 1.91 -9.84 -4.70
N LEU A 58 2.24 -8.56 -4.55
CA LEU A 58 2.28 -7.86 -3.27
C LEU A 58 1.84 -6.39 -3.42
N PHE A 59 0.86 -5.98 -2.61
CA PHE A 59 0.51 -4.57 -2.45
C PHE A 59 0.90 -4.11 -1.04
N ILE A 60 1.79 -3.11 -0.99
CA ILE A 60 2.30 -2.50 0.23
C ILE A 60 1.71 -1.10 0.34
N PHE A 61 1.07 -0.84 1.47
CA PHE A 61 0.52 0.46 1.79
C PHE A 61 0.76 0.74 3.27
N TYR A 62 1.40 1.87 3.55
CA TYR A 62 1.84 2.25 4.89
C TYR A 62 1.28 3.62 5.23
N ASP A 63 0.20 3.61 6.02
CA ASP A 63 -0.50 4.81 6.50
C ASP A 63 -1.43 4.46 7.68
N HIS A 64 -1.95 5.49 8.34
CA HIS A 64 -2.98 5.49 9.36
C HIS A 64 -4.39 5.24 8.79
N GLY A 65 -4.53 4.26 7.89
CA GLY A 65 -5.76 4.03 7.13
C GLY A 65 -7.04 3.96 7.98
N ASP A 66 -8.13 4.45 7.41
CA ASP A 66 -9.46 4.43 8.01
C ASP A 66 -10.07 3.01 8.00
N VAL A 67 -11.05 2.75 8.86
CA VAL A 67 -11.79 1.48 8.93
C VAL A 67 -12.63 1.33 7.66
N GLY A 68 -12.03 0.76 6.62
CA GLY A 68 -12.69 0.43 5.35
C GLY A 68 -12.02 0.99 4.11
N ALA A 69 -11.01 1.84 4.24
CA ALA A 69 -10.29 2.42 3.10
C ALA A 69 -8.79 2.61 3.36
N LEU A 70 -8.02 2.54 2.28
CA LEU A 70 -6.64 3.02 2.23
C LEU A 70 -6.66 4.39 1.55
N ILE A 71 -6.16 5.43 2.21
CA ILE A 71 -6.31 6.83 1.77
C ILE A 71 -5.10 7.27 0.94
N GLY A 72 -5.34 7.83 -0.23
CA GLY A 72 -4.31 8.32 -1.13
C GLY A 72 -3.91 9.76 -0.86
N GLN A 73 -3.00 10.25 -1.68
CA GLN A 73 -2.47 11.60 -1.63
C GLN A 73 -3.54 12.69 -1.71
N ASP A 74 -4.62 12.44 -2.45
CA ASP A 74 -5.71 13.39 -2.62
C ASP A 74 -6.81 13.25 -1.55
N GLU A 75 -6.48 12.62 -0.41
CA GLU A 75 -7.36 12.34 0.72
C GLU A 75 -8.59 11.49 0.34
N LYS A 76 -8.51 10.76 -0.77
CA LYS A 76 -9.55 9.82 -1.25
C LYS A 76 -9.07 8.38 -1.20
N ALA A 77 -10.01 7.44 -1.16
CA ALA A 77 -9.68 6.03 -1.12
C ALA A 77 -8.96 5.56 -2.40
N VAL A 78 -7.77 4.98 -2.24
CA VAL A 78 -7.06 4.23 -3.30
C VAL A 78 -7.50 2.78 -3.35
N ILE A 79 -7.82 2.20 -2.20
CA ILE A 79 -8.45 0.89 -2.05
C ILE A 79 -9.64 1.03 -1.09
N ASP A 80 -10.80 0.52 -1.50
CA ASP A 80 -12.03 0.44 -0.71
C ASP A 80 -12.82 -0.83 -1.09
N LEU A 81 -14.01 -1.01 -0.53
CA LEU A 81 -14.87 -2.15 -0.86
C LEU A 81 -15.26 -2.24 -2.35
N LYS A 82 -15.17 -1.13 -3.12
CA LYS A 82 -15.53 -1.12 -4.54
C LYS A 82 -14.44 -1.72 -5.42
N ASN A 83 -13.18 -1.64 -5.02
CA ASN A 83 -12.05 -2.16 -5.78
C ASN A 83 -11.16 -3.16 -5.01
N ALA A 84 -11.52 -3.54 -3.79
CA ALA A 84 -10.82 -4.56 -3.00
C ALA A 84 -10.71 -5.92 -3.73
N SER A 85 -11.62 -6.21 -4.68
CA SER A 85 -11.53 -7.41 -5.52
C SER A 85 -10.26 -7.45 -6.39
N LEU A 86 -9.65 -6.30 -6.69
CA LEU A 86 -8.37 -6.23 -7.40
C LEU A 86 -7.21 -6.81 -6.57
N LEU A 87 -7.37 -6.88 -5.24
CA LEU A 87 -6.39 -7.45 -4.33
C LEU A 87 -6.57 -8.96 -4.11
N ALA A 88 -7.60 -9.59 -4.68
CA ALA A 88 -7.93 -11.00 -4.42
C ALA A 88 -6.81 -11.99 -4.79
N ARG A 89 -5.80 -11.56 -5.56
CA ARG A 89 -4.62 -12.37 -5.92
C ARG A 89 -3.30 -11.88 -5.33
N SER A 90 -3.30 -10.70 -4.72
CA SER A 90 -2.09 -10.10 -4.15
C SER A 90 -2.08 -10.30 -2.64
N ALA A 91 -0.92 -10.64 -2.08
CA ALA A 91 -0.77 -10.56 -0.63
C ALA A 91 -0.88 -9.09 -0.20
N ILE A 92 -1.78 -8.79 0.75
CA ILE A 92 -1.92 -7.45 1.31
C ILE A 92 -1.10 -7.40 2.61
N LYS A 93 -0.10 -6.50 2.66
CA LYS A 93 0.57 -6.16 3.91
C LYS A 93 0.20 -4.74 4.31
N ARG A 94 -0.69 -4.64 5.30
CA ARG A 94 -0.98 -3.40 6.01
C ARG A 94 -0.10 -3.34 7.25
N LEU A 95 0.74 -2.33 7.37
CA LEU A 95 1.32 -1.95 8.66
C LEU A 95 0.74 -0.59 9.04
N SER A 96 0.14 -0.52 10.23
CA SER A 96 -0.36 0.72 10.82
C SER A 96 0.44 1.02 12.09
N SER A 97 0.77 2.30 12.31
CA SER A 97 1.50 2.83 13.48
C SER A 97 0.65 2.92 14.77
N ALA A 98 -0.62 2.51 14.75
CA ALA A 98 -1.44 2.44 15.95
C ALA A 98 -0.95 1.33 16.90
N ARG A 99 -0.55 1.70 18.13
CA ARG A 99 -0.35 0.75 19.23
C ARG A 99 -1.62 -0.09 19.38
N THR A 100 -1.50 -1.39 19.15
CA THR A 100 -2.34 -2.54 19.58
C THR A 100 -2.86 -3.41 18.41
N MET A 101 -2.38 -4.66 18.44
CA MET A 101 -2.98 -5.94 18.00
C MET A 101 -3.04 -6.32 16.52
N GLY A 102 -2.50 -7.53 16.27
CA GLY A 102 -3.20 -8.56 15.51
C GLY A 102 -2.66 -8.83 14.11
N SER A 103 -1.76 -9.80 14.01
CA SER A 103 -1.36 -10.44 12.75
C SER A 103 -2.58 -11.14 12.14
N HIS A 104 -3.39 -10.44 11.36
CA HIS A 104 -4.30 -11.05 10.40
C HIS A 104 -3.73 -10.84 9.00
N ALA A 105 -2.80 -11.73 8.64
CA ALA A 105 -2.60 -12.07 7.24
C ALA A 105 -3.91 -12.69 6.74
N LEU A 106 -4.64 -11.97 5.90
CA LEU A 106 -5.70 -12.56 5.09
C LEU A 106 -5.03 -13.50 4.09
N MET A 107 -4.80 -14.75 4.52
CA MET A 107 -4.63 -15.88 3.61
C MET A 107 -6.02 -16.19 3.03
N GLY A 108 -6.27 -15.68 1.83
CA GLY A 108 -7.33 -16.19 0.97
C GLY A 108 -6.82 -17.44 0.26
N VAL A 109 -7.61 -18.50 0.39
CA VAL A 109 -7.45 -19.89 -0.09
C VAL A 109 -7.08 -20.00 -1.57
#